data_AF-A0A543E503-F1
#
_entry.id   AF-A0A543E503-F1
#
_cell.length_a   1.000
_cell.length_b   1.000
_cell.length_c   1.000
_cell.angle_alpha   90.00
_cell.angle_beta   90.00
_cell.angle_gamma   90.00
#
_symmetry.space_group_name_H-M   'P 1'
#
loop_
_entity.id
_entity.type
_entity.pdbx_description
1 polymer ?
#
loop_
_entity_poly.entity_id
_entity_poly.type
_entity_poly.pdbx_seq_one_letter_code
_entity_poly.pdbx_strand_id
1 'polypeptide(L)' 'MTPLPPPVYARRVEISNPADITQKVTELKLEHRELDEAIARLVDDADADEVAIKRLKKRKLWLKDCIARLESALIPDEPA' A
#
# COMPACT_ATOMS: atom_id res chain seq x y z
N MET A 1 44.84 -19.27 1.42
CA MET A 1 43.98 -18.46 2.30
C MET A 1 42.81 -17.97 1.46
N THR A 2 41.77 -18.79 1.32
CA THR A 2 40.59 -18.54 0.48
C THR A 2 39.77 -17.38 1.07
N PRO A 3 39.28 -16.42 0.27
CA PRO A 3 38.43 -15.35 0.80
C PRO A 3 37.06 -15.92 1.20
N LEU A 4 36.60 -15.51 2.38
CA LEU A 4 35.30 -15.89 2.96
C LEU A 4 34.17 -15.35 2.08
N PRO A 5 33.13 -16.15 1.74
CA PRO A 5 31.97 -15.65 1.02
C PRO A 5 31.22 -14.61 1.89
N PRO A 6 30.65 -13.56 1.27
CA PRO A 6 29.89 -12.54 1.99
C PRO A 6 28.67 -13.17 2.69
N PRO A 7 28.27 -12.66 3.87
CA PRO A 7 27.20 -13.25 4.66
C PRO A 7 25.86 -13.15 3.93
N VAL A 8 25.16 -14.29 3.84
CA VAL A 8 23.90 -14.52 3.13
C VAL A 8 22.71 -13.69 3.65
N TYR A 9 22.89 -12.86 4.68
CA TYR A 9 21.78 -12.11 5.32
C TYR A 9 21.76 -10.60 5.07
N ALA A 10 22.65 -10.05 4.23
CA ALA A 10 22.63 -8.62 3.92
C ALA A 10 21.59 -8.24 2.84
N ARG A 11 20.39 -8.82 2.87
CA ARG A 11 19.22 -8.25 2.19
C ARG A 11 18.22 -7.75 3.20
N ARG A 12 18.68 -6.85 4.08
CA ARG A 12 17.80 -5.82 4.62
C ARG A 12 17.33 -5.06 3.39
N VAL A 13 16.06 -5.16 3.05
CA VAL A 13 15.46 -4.22 2.11
C VAL A 13 15.49 -2.89 2.84
N GLU A 14 16.61 -2.20 2.71
CA GLU A 14 16.70 -0.79 3.05
C GLU A 14 15.71 -0.09 2.14
N ILE A 15 14.58 0.33 2.71
CA ILE A 15 13.70 1.31 2.07
C ILE A 15 14.46 2.64 2.18
N SER A 16 15.55 2.76 1.43
CA SER A 16 16.47 3.90 1.42
C SER A 16 16.20 4.81 0.23
N ASN A 17 15.45 4.34 -0.78
CA ASN A 17 15.29 5.07 -2.03
C ASN A 17 13.84 5.57 -2.23
N PRO A 18 13.63 6.87 -2.50
CA PRO A 18 12.31 7.43 -2.78
C PRO A 18 11.62 6.77 -3.99
N ALA A 19 12.38 6.18 -4.93
CA ALA A 19 11.81 5.45 -6.05
C ALA A 19 11.03 4.19 -5.62
N ASP A 20 11.51 3.45 -4.62
CA ASP A 20 10.83 2.24 -4.13
C ASP A 20 9.52 2.60 -3.41
N ILE A 21 9.55 3.69 -2.64
CA ILE A 21 8.35 4.24 -1.99
C ILE A 21 7.33 4.68 -3.04
N THR A 22 7.78 5.36 -4.09
CA THR A 22 6.90 5.80 -5.20
C THR A 22 6.27 4.63 -5.94
N GLN A 23 7.05 3.57 -6.20
CA GLN A 23 6.53 2.34 -6.79
C GLN A 23 5.48 1.70 -5.87
N LYS A 24 5.76 1.60 -4.57
CA LYS A 24 4.82 1.05 -3.60
C LYS A 24 3.53 1.86 -3.49
N VAL A 25 3.63 3.19 -3.50
CA VAL A 25 2.46 4.08 -3.54
C VAL A 25 1.62 3.82 -4.78
N THR A 26 2.26 3.64 -5.94
CA THR A 26 1.56 3.36 -7.21
C THR A 26 0.82 2.01 -7.16
N GLU A 27 1.45 0.96 -6.65
CA GLU A 27 0.81 -0.35 -6.43
C GLU A 27 -0.40 -0.23 -5.49
N LEU A 28 -0.25 0.46 -4.36
CA LEU A 28 -1.33 0.63 -3.39
C LEU A 28 -2.48 1.47 -3.96
N LYS A 29 -2.19 2.48 -4.79
CA LYS A 29 -3.21 3.28 -5.49
C LYS A 29 -4.01 2.42 -6.48
N LEU A 30 -3.35 1.49 -7.17
CA LEU A 30 -4.02 0.54 -8.06
C LEU A 30 -4.95 -0.39 -7.26
N GLU A 31 -4.43 -1.05 -6.21
CA GLU A 31 -5.24 -1.93 -5.34
C GLU A 31 -6.43 -1.17 -4.72
N HIS A 32 -6.20 0.08 -4.30
CA HIS A 32 -7.26 0.94 -3.76
C HIS A 32 -8.37 1.21 -4.79
N ARG A 33 -8.01 1.46 -6.06
CA ARG A 33 -8.98 1.67 -7.13
C ARG A 33 -9.77 0.39 -7.44
N GLU A 34 -9.10 -0.75 -7.53
CA GLU A 34 -9.76 -2.04 -7.75
C GLU A 34 -10.74 -2.37 -6.61
N LEU A 35 -10.36 -2.12 -5.37
CA LEU A 35 -11.25 -2.26 -4.21
C LEU A 35 -12.43 -1.30 -4.28
N ASP A 36 -12.24 -0.08 -4.77
CA ASP A 36 -13.33 0.87 -4.92
C ASP A 36 -14.35 0.41 -5.96
N GLU A 37 -13.87 -0.07 -7.12
CA GLU A 37 -14.72 -0.63 -8.17
C GLU A 37 -15.44 -1.91 -7.71
N ALA A 38 -14.80 -2.73 -6.87
CA ALA A 38 -15.45 -3.88 -6.23
C ALA A 38 -16.54 -3.46 -5.23
N ILE A 39 -16.28 -2.45 -4.40
CA ILE A 39 -17.26 -1.92 -3.45
C ILE A 39 -18.44 -1.29 -4.21
N ALA A 40 -18.19 -0.52 -5.27
CA ALA A 40 -19.24 0.10 -6.07
C ALA A 40 -20.20 -0.94 -6.65
N ARG A 41 -19.65 -2.03 -7.20
CA ARG A 41 -20.45 -3.16 -7.72
C ARG A 41 -21.27 -3.84 -6.63
N LEU A 42 -20.67 -4.08 -5.45
CA LEU A 42 -21.39 -4.70 -4.32
C LEU A 42 -22.45 -3.77 -3.72
N VAL A 43 -22.25 -2.46 -3.74
CA VAL A 43 -23.24 -1.51 -3.21
C VAL A 43 -24.46 -1.37 -4.14
N ASP A 44 -24.26 -1.57 -5.45
CA ASP A 44 -25.35 -1.57 -6.44
C ASP A 44 -26.19 -2.86 -6.37
N ASP A 45 -25.62 -3.95 -5.84
CA ASP A 45 -26.31 -5.21 -5.62
C ASP A 45 -27.14 -5.17 -4.33
N ALA A 46 -28.46 -5.30 -4.46
CA ALA A 46 -29.41 -5.22 -3.35
C ALA A 46 -29.29 -6.39 -2.35
N ASP A 47 -28.74 -7.53 -2.77
CA ASP A 47 -28.54 -8.72 -1.94
C ASP A 47 -27.13 -8.80 -1.35
N ALA A 48 -26.30 -7.78 -1.58
CA ALA A 48 -24.92 -7.78 -1.09
C ALA A 48 -24.83 -7.73 0.43
N ASP A 49 -23.91 -8.52 0.97
CA ASP A 49 -23.65 -8.58 2.40
C ASP A 49 -23.06 -7.24 2.90
N GLU A 50 -23.84 -6.50 3.68
CA GLU A 50 -23.40 -5.25 4.32
C GLU A 50 -22.13 -5.41 5.16
N VAL A 51 -21.94 -6.56 5.81
CA VAL A 51 -20.75 -6.84 6.62
C VAL A 51 -19.52 -6.98 5.71
N ALA A 52 -19.68 -7.64 4.56
CA ALA A 52 -18.62 -7.72 3.55
C ALA A 52 -18.26 -6.33 3.02
N ILE A 53 -19.26 -5.52 2.66
CA ILE A 53 -19.06 -4.13 2.21
C ILE A 53 -18.34 -3.30 3.28
N LYS A 54 -18.75 -3.39 4.55
CA LYS A 54 -18.10 -2.67 5.68
C LYS A 54 -16.63 -3.10 5.84
N ARG A 55 -16.31 -4.38 5.68
CA ARG A 55 -14.91 -4.89 5.72
C ARG A 55 -14.08 -4.35 4.56
N LEU A 56 -14.62 -4.34 3.34
CA LEU A 56 -13.93 -3.81 2.17
C LEU A 56 -13.68 -2.31 2.31
N LYS A 57 -14.67 -1.53 2.77
CA LYS A 57 -14.50 -0.10 3.07
C LYS A 57 -13.40 0.15 4.11
N LYS A 58 -13.31 -0.69 5.15
CA LYS A 58 -12.24 -0.60 6.15
C LYS A 58 -10.86 -0.91 5.55
N ARG A 59 -10.76 -1.90 4.66
CA ARG A 59 -9.51 -2.20 3.92
C ARG A 59 -9.12 -1.06 2.98
N LYS A 60 -10.09 -0.46 2.28
CA LYS A 60 -9.88 0.72 1.43
C LYS A 60 -9.34 1.90 2.26
N LEU A 61 -9.90 2.17 3.43
CA LEU A 61 -9.40 3.20 4.34
C LEU A 61 -7.96 2.93 4.78
N TRP A 62 -7.65 1.69 5.14
CA TRP A 62 -6.29 1.30 5.51
C TRP A 62 -5.27 1.52 4.35
N LEU A 63 -5.64 1.18 3.12
CA LEU A 63 -4.79 1.45 1.95
C LEU A 63 -4.55 2.94 1.75
N LYS A 64 -5.59 3.77 1.90
CA LYS A 64 -5.48 5.23 1.85
C LYS A 64 -4.52 5.76 2.91
N ASP A 65 -4.64 5.27 4.15
CA ASP A 65 -3.76 5.68 5.25
C ASP A 65 -2.30 5.24 5.02
N CYS A 66 -2.09 4.03 4.46
CA CYS A 66 -0.77 3.55 4.07
C CYS A 66 -0.15 4.39 2.96
N ILE A 67 -0.94 4.74 1.93
CA ILE A 67 -0.51 5.65 0.85
C ILE A 67 -0.10 7.00 1.45
N ALA A 68 -0.96 7.60 2.27
CA ALA A 68 -0.66 8.89 2.90
C ALA A 68 0.62 8.84 3.74
N ARG A 69 0.85 7.78 4.52
CA ARG A 69 2.09 7.61 5.29
C ARG A 69 3.32 7.49 4.41
N LEU A 70 3.22 6.74 3.31
CA LEU A 70 4.34 6.58 2.35
C LEU A 70 4.60 7.88 1.59
N GLU A 71 3.56 8.61 1.21
CA GLU A 71 3.67 9.94 0.58
C GLU A 71 4.27 10.96 1.54
N SER A 72 3.85 10.98 2.82
CA SER A 72 4.49 11.80 3.86
C SER A 72 5.94 11.42 4.13
N ALA A 73 6.33 10.15 3.94
CA ALA A 73 7.73 9.75 4.02
C ALA A 73 8.54 10.18 2.78
N LEU A 74 7.87 10.45 1.66
CA LEU A 74 8.48 10.91 0.40
C LEU A 74 8.61 12.44 0.34
N ILE A 75 7.68 13.17 0.96
CA ILE A 75 7.66 14.63 1.03
C ILE A 75 8.36 15.05 2.33
N PRO A 76 9.60 15.58 2.30
CA PRO A 76 10.14 16.27 3.47
C PRO A 76 9.30 17.53 3.68
N ASP A 77 8.49 17.54 4.74
CA ASP A 77 7.71 18.66 5.28
C ASP A 77 7.43 19.83 4.32
N GLU A 78 6.20 19.91 3.82
CA GLU A 78 5.57 21.22 3.72
C GLU A 78 4.20 21.12 4.43
N PRO A 79 4.08 21.62 5.66
CA PRO A 79 2.83 21.58 6.40
C PRO A 79 1.83 22.51 5.71
N ALA A 80 0.64 21.98 5.41
CA ALA A 80 -0.53 22.77 5.01
C ALA A 80 -1.30 23.25 6.26
#